data_AF-A0A6N9P3F9-F1
#
_entry.id   AF-A0A6N9P3F9-F1
#
_cell.length_a   1.000
_cell.length_b   1.000
_cell.length_c   1.000
_cell.angle_alpha   90.00
_cell.angle_beta   90.00
_cell.angle_gamma   90.00
#
_symmetry.space_group_name_H-M   'P 1'
#
loop_
_entity.id
_entity.type
_entity.pdbx_description
1 polymer ?
#
loop_
_entity_poly.entity_id
_entity_poly.type
_entity_poly.pdbx_seq_one_letter_code
_entity_poly.pdbx_strand_id
1 'polypeptide(L)'
;MDHEGFHNGWNAALRHMRQHSDTLLPEIERLIFNDPATIVYWSDGTKTVVKCQQGDTFSAETGLMAAMLKRFMGNDNSYNKVINYWLATTHQPALPKATEDHGS
;
A
#
# COMPACT_ATOMS: atom_id res chain seq x y z
N MET A 1 -4.20 -18.57 -7.88
CA MET A 1 -2.81 -18.24 -8.25
C MET A 1 -1.94 -19.34 -7.71
N ASP A 2 -1.18 -19.99 -8.58
CA ASP A 2 -0.10 -20.88 -8.20
C ASP A 2 1.03 -20.06 -7.55
N HIS A 3 1.61 -20.60 -6.48
CA HIS A 3 2.64 -19.92 -5.67
C HIS A 3 3.87 -19.53 -6.51
N GLU A 4 4.20 -20.33 -7.51
CA GLU A 4 5.33 -20.13 -8.41
C GLU A 4 5.05 -18.99 -9.42
N GLY A 5 3.84 -18.95 -10.01
CA GLY A 5 3.39 -17.86 -10.88
C GLY A 5 3.38 -16.49 -10.19
N PHE A 6 2.92 -16.43 -8.93
CA PHE A 6 2.95 -15.18 -8.14
C PHE A 6 4.39 -14.70 -7.88
N HIS A 7 5.29 -15.57 -7.43
CA HIS A 7 6.69 -15.20 -7.17
C HIS A 7 7.43 -14.77 -8.44
N ASN A 8 7.21 -15.47 -9.55
CA ASN A 8 7.82 -15.14 -10.83
C ASN A 8 7.30 -13.79 -11.36
N GLY A 9 5.99 -13.54 -11.25
CA GLY A 9 5.39 -12.27 -11.61
C GLY A 9 5.86 -11.10 -10.74
N TRP A 10 5.92 -11.30 -9.42
CA TRP A 10 6.39 -10.30 -8.46
C TRP A 10 7.87 -9.95 -8.67
N ASN A 11 8.72 -10.95 -8.84
CA ASN A 11 10.14 -10.75 -9.12
C ASN A 11 10.36 -10.10 -10.49
N ALA A 12 9.55 -10.41 -11.49
CA ALA A 12 9.59 -9.74 -12.79
C ALA A 12 9.18 -8.26 -12.68
N ALA A 13 8.11 -7.95 -11.94
CA ALA A 13 7.68 -6.57 -11.69
C ALA A 13 8.74 -5.76 -10.94
N LEU A 14 9.35 -6.33 -9.89
CA LEU A 14 10.45 -5.69 -9.15
C LEU A 14 11.68 -5.47 -10.03
N ARG A 15 12.04 -6.42 -10.90
CA ARG A 15 13.16 -6.27 -11.85
C ARG A 15 12.86 -5.18 -12.87
N HIS A 16 11.63 -5.13 -13.39
CA HIS A 16 11.18 -4.08 -14.29
C HIS A 16 11.25 -2.69 -13.62
N MET A 17 10.73 -2.55 -12.39
CA MET A 17 10.84 -1.30 -11.62
C MET A 17 12.30 -0.90 -11.34
N ARG A 18 13.18 -1.86 -11.08
CA ARG A 18 14.62 -1.60 -10.86
C ARG A 18 15.36 -1.22 -12.14
N GLN A 19 14.93 -1.72 -13.31
CA GLN A 19 15.52 -1.41 -14.61
C GLN A 19 15.03 -0.06 -15.17
N HIS A 20 13.85 0.39 -14.76
CA HIS A 20 13.28 1.71 -15.10
C HIS A 20 13.53 2.74 -13.96
N SER A 21 14.79 2.90 -13.58
CA SER A 21 15.22 3.84 -12.53
C SER A 21 15.04 5.32 -12.86
N ASP A 22 14.71 5.67 -14.12
CA ASP A 22 14.47 7.06 -14.55
C ASP A 22 13.19 7.66 -13.94
N THR A 23 12.33 6.83 -13.35
CA THR A 23 11.21 7.29 -12.51
C THR A 23 11.64 7.21 -11.05
N LEU A 24 12.53 8.12 -10.63
CA LEU A 24 12.81 8.30 -9.21
C LEU A 24 11.48 8.50 -8.48
N LEU A 25 11.20 7.60 -7.54
CA LEU A 25 10.03 7.75 -6.68
C LEU A 25 10.18 9.08 -5.94
N PRO A 26 9.12 9.91 -5.86
CA PRO A 26 9.23 11.18 -5.18
C PRO A 26 9.56 10.95 -3.71
N GLU A 27 10.41 11.81 -3.17
CA GLU A 27 10.81 11.77 -1.78
C GLU A 27 9.63 12.12 -0.87
N ILE A 28 9.68 11.70 0.38
CA ILE A 28 8.73 12.17 1.39
C ILE A 28 9.10 13.60 1.75
N GLU A 29 8.26 14.56 1.35
CA GLU A 29 8.42 15.96 1.69
C GLU A 29 7.89 16.26 3.10
N ARG A 30 6.72 15.69 3.44
CA ARG A 30 6.10 15.84 4.76
C ARG A 30 5.28 14.62 5.12
N LEU A 31 5.43 14.16 6.36
CA LEU A 31 4.69 13.05 6.94
C LEU A 31 3.87 13.54 8.14
N ILE A 32 2.57 13.26 8.14
CA ILE A 32 1.65 13.62 9.23
C ILE A 32 0.94 12.35 9.70
N PHE A 33 1.07 12.06 10.99
CA PHE A 33 0.26 11.07 11.69
C PHE A 33 -0.85 11.82 12.44
N ASN A 34 -2.09 11.54 12.08
CA ASN A 34 -3.26 12.15 12.70
C ASN A 34 -4.35 11.09 12.81
N ASP A 35 -4.30 10.31 13.89
CA ASP A 35 -5.24 9.22 14.19
C ASP A 35 -6.69 9.62 13.82
N PRO A 36 -7.38 8.87 12.93
CA PRO A 36 -7.03 7.54 12.37
C PRO A 36 -6.29 7.55 11.02
N ALA A 37 -5.72 8.68 10.61
CA ALA A 37 -5.13 8.88 9.28
C ALA A 37 -3.60 9.00 9.30
N THR A 38 -2.96 8.52 8.24
CA THR A 38 -1.58 8.84 7.88
C THR A 38 -1.57 9.55 6.53
N ILE A 39 -0.91 10.71 6.47
CA ILE A 39 -0.84 11.57 5.30
C ILE A 39 0.62 11.75 4.91
N VAL A 40 0.95 11.42 3.67
CA VAL A 40 2.27 11.62 3.08
C VAL A 40 2.16 12.63 1.95
N TYR A 41 2.90 13.73 2.04
CA TYR A 41 3.14 14.65 0.95
C TYR A 41 4.44 14.26 0.26
N TRP A 42 4.39 14.17 -1.06
CA TRP A 42 5.50 13.73 -1.90
C TRP A 42 6.15 14.94 -2.57
N SER A 43 7.45 14.86 -2.86
CA SER A 43 8.23 15.94 -3.49
C SER A 43 7.76 16.33 -4.90
N ASP A 44 6.88 15.54 -5.51
CA ASP A 44 6.24 15.84 -6.80
C ASP A 44 4.92 16.64 -6.66
N GLY A 45 4.59 17.08 -5.44
CA GLY A 45 3.39 17.85 -5.12
C GLY A 45 2.12 17.01 -4.93
N THR A 46 2.19 15.69 -5.09
CA THR A 46 1.06 14.80 -4.81
C THR A 46 0.99 14.43 -3.33
N LYS A 47 -0.12 13.80 -2.90
CA LYS A 47 -0.27 13.29 -1.54
C LYS A 47 -0.95 11.93 -1.51
N THR A 48 -0.54 11.10 -0.56
CA THR A 48 -1.23 9.86 -0.21
C THR A 48 -1.87 10.00 1.16
N VAL A 49 -3.15 9.63 1.25
CA VAL A 49 -3.86 9.52 2.53
C VAL A 49 -4.33 8.08 2.70
N VAL A 50 -4.01 7.50 3.85
CA VAL A 50 -4.55 6.23 4.30
C VAL A 50 -5.21 6.42 5.66
N LYS A 51 -6.30 5.69 5.91
CA LYS A 51 -7.09 5.75 7.14
C LYS A 51 -7.28 4.34 7.67
N CYS A 52 -7.26 4.19 9.00
CA CYS A 52 -7.69 2.96 9.66
C CYS A 52 -9.13 2.62 9.28
N GLN A 53 -9.43 1.34 9.14
CA GLN A 53 -10.79 0.87 8.93
C GLN A 53 -11.50 0.70 10.28
N GLN A 54 -12.81 0.44 10.24
CA GLN A 54 -13.59 0.23 11.44
C GLN A 54 -13.06 -0.98 12.24
N GLY A 55 -12.66 -0.75 13.48
CA GLY A 55 -12.10 -1.77 14.37
C GLY A 55 -10.59 -1.89 14.34
N ASP A 56 -9.89 -1.19 13.44
CA ASP A 56 -8.43 -1.12 13.46
C ASP A 56 -7.94 -0.24 14.62
N THR A 57 -6.81 -0.63 15.21
CA THR A 57 -6.05 0.25 16.12
C THR A 57 -5.02 1.02 15.30
N PHE A 58 -4.98 2.34 15.46
CA PHE A 58 -4.02 3.18 14.74
C PHE A 58 -2.57 2.78 15.06
N SER A 59 -1.77 2.61 14.00
CA SER A 59 -0.33 2.41 14.08
C SER A 59 0.35 3.28 13.03
N ALA A 60 1.25 4.16 13.49
CA ALA A 60 2.02 5.05 12.62
C ALA A 60 2.86 4.25 11.61
N GLU A 61 3.46 3.13 12.05
CA GLU A 61 4.24 2.24 11.19
C GLU A 61 3.38 1.62 10.08
N THR A 62 2.25 1.01 10.47
CA THR A 62 1.32 0.40 9.52
C THR A 62 0.74 1.42 8.55
N GLY A 63 0.41 2.61 9.03
CA GLY A 63 -0.06 3.73 8.21
C GLY A 63 0.97 4.19 7.19
N LEU A 64 2.25 4.32 7.58
CA LEU A 64 3.31 4.69 6.64
C LEU A 64 3.51 3.60 5.58
N MET A 65 3.57 2.33 6.00
CA MET A 65 3.71 1.20 5.06
C MET A 65 2.57 1.15 4.05
N ALA A 66 1.32 1.33 4.50
CA ALA A 66 0.15 1.36 3.62
C ALA A 66 0.20 2.54 2.64
N ALA A 67 0.63 3.73 3.09
CA ALA A 67 0.77 4.89 2.22
C ALA A 67 1.83 4.69 1.14
N MET A 68 2.96 4.06 1.50
CA MET A 68 4.01 3.66 0.56
C MET A 68 3.50 2.62 -0.44
N LEU A 69 2.85 1.55 0.00
CA LEU A 69 2.28 0.52 -0.87
C LEU A 69 1.25 1.09 -1.85
N LYS A 70 0.32 1.91 -1.37
CA LYS A 70 -0.68 2.58 -2.21
C LYS A 70 -0.04 3.49 -3.27
N ARG A 71 1.09 4.13 -2.94
CA ARG A 71 1.83 4.96 -3.90
C ARG A 71 2.55 4.10 -4.95
N PHE A 72 3.20 3.02 -4.54
CA PHE A 72 4.06 2.22 -5.42
C PHE A 72 3.31 1.19 -6.25
N MET A 73 2.19 0.68 -5.74
CA MET A 73 1.41 -0.38 -6.38
C MET A 73 0.12 0.12 -7.03
N GLY A 74 -0.19 1.41 -6.88
CA GLY A 74 -1.43 2.00 -7.34
C GLY A 74 -2.60 1.81 -6.38
N ASN A 75 -3.71 2.47 -6.69
CA ASN A 75 -4.90 2.54 -5.86
C ASN A 75 -6.01 1.55 -6.30
N ASP A 76 -5.66 0.48 -7.02
CA ASP A 76 -6.62 -0.47 -7.62
C ASP A 76 -6.95 -1.68 -6.72
N ASN A 77 -6.60 -1.60 -5.43
CA ASN A 77 -6.81 -2.66 -4.43
C ASN A 77 -6.08 -3.98 -4.74
N SER A 78 -5.14 -3.99 -5.71
CA SER A 78 -4.37 -5.18 -6.09
C SER A 78 -3.52 -5.74 -4.96
N TYR A 79 -2.81 -4.88 -4.22
CA TYR A 79 -1.95 -5.28 -3.11
C TYR A 79 -2.71 -5.92 -1.94
N ASN A 80 -3.94 -5.45 -1.65
CA ASN A 80 -4.78 -6.06 -0.63
C ASN A 80 -5.18 -7.50 -1.00
N LYS A 81 -5.39 -7.81 -2.29
CA LYS A 81 -5.67 -9.18 -2.73
C LYS A 81 -4.48 -10.10 -2.46
N VAL A 82 -3.26 -9.61 -2.68
CA VAL A 82 -2.02 -10.33 -2.39
C VAL A 82 -1.89 -10.58 -0.89
N ILE A 83 -2.06 -9.55 -0.06
CA ILE A 83 -1.96 -9.69 1.39
C ILE A 83 -3.02 -10.68 1.91
N ASN A 84 -4.27 -10.55 1.46
CA ASN A 84 -5.35 -11.44 1.85
C ASN A 84 -5.12 -12.90 1.45
N TYR A 85 -4.48 -13.15 0.30
CA TYR A 85 -4.08 -14.50 -0.09
C TYR A 85 -3.15 -15.12 0.95
N TRP A 86 -2.10 -14.40 1.37
CA TRP A 86 -1.14 -14.89 2.36
C TRP A 86 -1.73 -15.00 3.77
N LEU A 87 -2.59 -14.08 4.20
CA LEU A 87 -3.28 -14.21 5.47
C LEU A 87 -4.18 -15.46 5.50
N ALA A 88 -4.84 -15.77 4.38
CA ALA A 88 -5.66 -16.96 4.26
C ALA A 88 -4.84 -18.27 4.34
N THR A 89 -3.59 -18.29 3.85
CA THR A 89 -2.74 -19.49 3.96
C THR A 89 -2.29 -19.76 5.40
N THR A 90 -2.26 -18.75 6.26
CA THR A 90 -1.88 -18.87 7.67
C THR A 90 -3.07 -18.86 8.64
N HIS A 91 -4.31 -18.97 8.14
CA HIS A 91 -5.55 -18.88 8.92
C HIS A 91 -5.70 -17.59 9.72
N GLN A 92 -5.12 -16.50 9.24
CA GLN A 92 -5.31 -15.16 9.78
C GLN A 92 -6.54 -14.49 9.13
N PRO A 93 -7.22 -13.57 9.83
CA PRO A 93 -8.33 -12.83 9.25
C PRO A 93 -7.85 -11.99 8.06
N ALA A 94 -8.67 -11.91 7.02
CA ALA A 94 -8.41 -11.02 5.88
C ALA A 94 -8.45 -9.56 6.33
N LEU A 95 -7.71 -8.70 5.62
CA LEU A 95 -7.79 -7.27 5.79
C LEU A 95 -9.23 -6.77 5.61
N PRO A 96 -9.68 -5.80 6.42
CA PRO A 96 -10.96 -5.15 6.22
C PRO A 96 -11.03 -4.57 4.80
N LYS A 97 -12.20 -4.68 4.16
CA LYS A 97 -12.40 -4.11 2.82
C LYS A 97 -12.21 -2.59 2.93
N ALA A 98 -11.33 -2.04 2.09
CA ALA A 98 -11.19 -0.60 1.97
C ALA A 98 -12.54 0.02 1.62
N THR A 99 -13.13 0.81 2.51
CA THR A 99 -14.23 1.71 2.15
C THR A 99 -13.64 2.81 1.28
N GLU A 100 -14.04 2.87 0.01
CA GLU A 100 -13.80 4.02 -0.86
C GLU A 100 -14.56 5.20 -0.26
N ASP A 101 -13.87 5.99 0.56
CA ASP A 101 -14.36 7.28 1.01
C ASP A 101 -14.33 8.18 -0.24
N HIS A 102 -15.50 8.34 -0.87
CA HIS A 102 -15.73 9.35 -1.91
C HIS A 102 -15.54 10.72 -1.25
N GLY A 103 -14.28 11.15 -1.15
CA GLY A 103 -13.92 12.46 -0.64
C GLY A 103 -14.70 13.53 -1.41
N SER A 104 -15.61 14.18 -0.69
CA SER A 104 -16.30 15.40 -1.12
C SER A 104 -15.34 16.60 -1.13
#